data_AF-A0A0B5E0T3-F1
#
_entry.id   AF-A0A0B5E0T3-F1
#
_cell.length_a   1.000
_cell.length_b   1.000
_cell.length_c   1.000
_cell.angle_alpha   90.00
_cell.angle_beta   90.00
_cell.angle_gamma   90.00
#
_symmetry.space_group_name_H-M   'P 1'
#
loop_
_entity.id
_entity.type
_entity.pdbx_description
1 polymer ?
#
loop_
_entity_poly.entity_id
_entity_poly.type
_entity_poly.pdbx_seq_one_letter_code
_entity_poly.pdbx_strand_id
1 'polypeptide(L)'
;MKEDRSYYDLPNGDRRENYRATANAFTKFYLIESKVCYRAALPDPEGVRHVLPPDASAEEIGAAILDALAHSRFIPPSHPEFDALFTQRKAAELVDAYDAELMRLAGVKTKASLYRGAKGVSVTHHADWGEITIFAWARRKGRYFWSQTTDISGEETVPFGASAREVGEAYLRALAKGGSVS
;
A
#
# COMPACT_ATOMS: atom_id res chain seq x y z
N MET A 1 8.66 -10.07 16.35
CA MET A 1 7.85 -11.20 15.84
C MET A 1 8.42 -11.57 14.47
N LYS A 2 8.78 -12.83 14.21
CA LYS A 2 9.12 -13.23 12.84
C LYS A 2 7.81 -13.26 12.05
N GLU A 3 7.74 -12.55 10.94
CA GLU A 3 6.59 -12.56 10.04
C GLU A 3 6.30 -14.01 9.65
N ASP A 4 5.07 -14.47 9.87
CA ASP A 4 4.67 -15.81 9.45
C ASP A 4 4.62 -15.84 7.92
N ARG A 5 5.67 -16.43 7.34
CA ARG A 5 5.83 -16.50 5.88
C ARG A 5 4.80 -17.40 5.21
N SER A 6 4.03 -18.17 5.98
CA SER A 6 2.99 -19.06 5.45
C SER A 6 1.93 -18.32 4.63
N TYR A 7 1.62 -17.05 4.98
CA TYR A 7 0.71 -16.16 4.25
C TYR A 7 1.17 -15.83 2.83
N TYR A 8 2.49 -15.80 2.60
CA TYR A 8 3.04 -15.32 1.35
C TYR A 8 3.68 -16.40 0.50
N ASP A 9 4.15 -17.48 1.13
CA ASP A 9 4.93 -18.53 0.47
C ASP A 9 4.14 -19.85 0.45
N LEU A 10 4.14 -20.49 -0.71
CA LEU A 10 3.71 -21.87 -0.88
C LEU A 10 4.80 -22.83 -0.37
N PRO A 11 4.45 -24.05 0.07
CA PRO A 11 5.43 -25.03 0.55
C PRO A 11 6.51 -25.41 -0.48
N ASN A 12 6.22 -25.24 -1.77
CA ASN A 12 7.15 -25.49 -2.88
C ASN A 12 8.14 -24.33 -3.13
N GLY A 13 8.07 -23.25 -2.35
CA GLY A 13 8.93 -22.06 -2.48
C GLY A 13 8.44 -21.01 -3.48
N ASP A 14 7.27 -21.22 -4.11
CA ASP A 14 6.60 -20.20 -4.90
C ASP A 14 5.76 -19.25 -4.02
N ARG A 15 5.18 -18.19 -4.60
CA ARG A 15 4.33 -17.24 -3.88
C ARG A 15 2.87 -17.61 -4.00
N ARG A 16 2.15 -17.47 -2.89
CA ARG A 16 0.68 -17.48 -2.89
C ARG A 16 0.16 -16.24 -3.60
N GLU A 17 -0.95 -16.41 -4.31
CA GLU A 17 -1.66 -15.29 -4.91
C GLU A 17 -2.12 -14.33 -3.81
N ASN A 18 -1.55 -13.15 -3.84
CA ASN A 18 -1.84 -12.09 -2.91
C ASN A 18 -2.01 -10.80 -3.70
N TYR A 19 -3.08 -10.09 -3.40
CA TYR A 19 -3.44 -8.84 -4.05
C TYR A 19 -3.12 -7.70 -3.09
N ARG A 20 -2.47 -6.64 -3.57
CA ARG A 20 -1.98 -5.58 -2.70
C ARG A 20 -2.35 -4.20 -3.21
N ALA A 21 -2.64 -3.34 -2.25
CA ALA A 21 -2.78 -1.91 -2.44
C ALA A 21 -1.88 -1.17 -1.45
N THR A 22 -1.46 0.04 -1.81
CA THR A 22 -0.96 1.01 -0.82
C THR A 22 -2.05 2.02 -0.54
N ALA A 23 -2.24 2.40 0.72
CA ALA A 23 -3.24 3.38 1.15
C ALA A 23 -2.57 4.46 2.01
N ASN A 24 -1.60 5.17 1.45
CA ASN A 24 -0.77 6.11 2.21
C ASN A 24 -1.57 7.34 2.63
N ALA A 25 -1.41 7.77 3.88
CA ALA A 25 -2.02 8.99 4.39
C ALA A 25 -1.00 10.12 4.38
N PHE A 26 -1.23 11.14 3.57
CA PHE A 26 -0.52 12.41 3.62
C PHE A 26 -1.36 13.42 4.41
N THR A 27 -0.73 14.50 4.87
CA THR A 27 -1.45 15.55 5.63
C THR A 27 -2.50 16.29 4.80
N LYS A 28 -2.44 16.18 3.47
CA LYS A 28 -3.32 16.89 2.53
C LYS A 28 -4.26 15.97 1.74
N PHE A 29 -4.04 14.66 1.75
CA PHE A 29 -4.85 13.70 1.01
C PHE A 29 -4.51 12.27 1.43
N TYR A 30 -5.42 11.34 1.12
CA TYR A 30 -5.11 9.91 1.06
C TYR A 30 -4.76 9.52 -0.37
N LEU A 31 -3.75 8.68 -0.53
CA LEU A 31 -3.34 8.12 -1.80
C LEU A 31 -3.49 6.61 -1.75
N ILE A 32 -4.44 6.09 -2.51
CA ILE A 32 -4.76 4.67 -2.56
C ILE A 32 -4.48 4.16 -3.97
N GLU A 33 -3.63 3.14 -4.10
CA GLU A 33 -3.18 2.64 -5.39
C GLU A 33 -3.12 1.12 -5.40
N SER A 34 -3.59 0.53 -6.50
CA SER A 34 -3.37 -0.89 -6.75
C SER A 34 -1.90 -1.17 -7.07
N LYS A 35 -1.48 -2.40 -6.82
CA LYS A 35 -0.11 -2.86 -7.09
C LYS A 35 -0.12 -4.09 -7.97
N VAL A 36 0.96 -4.25 -8.72
CA VAL A 36 1.33 -5.52 -9.32
C VAL A 36 2.20 -6.30 -8.33
N CYS A 37 1.91 -7.58 -8.15
CA CYS A 37 2.42 -8.39 -7.06
C CYS A 37 3.15 -9.64 -7.56
N TYR A 38 4.42 -9.77 -7.20
CA TYR A 38 5.16 -11.03 -7.17
C TYR A 38 6.44 -10.86 -6.36
N ARG A 39 6.52 -11.50 -5.19
CA ARG A 39 7.59 -11.34 -4.16
C ARG A 39 7.77 -9.92 -3.61
N ALA A 40 7.44 -8.91 -4.39
CA ALA A 40 7.36 -7.49 -4.08
C ALA A 40 6.03 -6.94 -4.60
N ALA A 41 5.63 -5.77 -4.10
CA ALA A 41 4.50 -5.01 -4.60
C ALA A 41 5.04 -3.74 -5.28
N LEU A 42 4.76 -3.58 -6.56
CA LEU A 42 5.23 -2.44 -7.37
C LEU A 42 4.04 -1.61 -7.88
N PRO A 43 4.22 -0.31 -8.16
CA PRO A 43 3.20 0.48 -8.85
C PRO A 43 2.80 -0.18 -10.17
N ASP A 44 1.51 -0.40 -10.37
CA ASP A 44 0.96 -0.98 -11.60
C ASP A 44 0.61 0.14 -12.60
N PRO A 45 1.12 0.15 -13.85
CA PRO A 45 0.75 1.16 -14.85
C PRO A 45 -0.68 1.03 -15.32
N GLU A 46 -1.23 -0.19 -15.25
CA GLU A 46 -2.62 -0.49 -15.58
C GLU A 46 -3.50 -0.49 -14.33
N GLY A 47 -2.91 -0.17 -13.18
CA GLY A 47 -3.60 -0.09 -11.92
C GLY A 47 -4.45 1.16 -11.78
N VAL A 48 -5.23 1.18 -10.70
CA VAL A 48 -6.05 2.34 -10.32
C VAL A 48 -5.34 3.17 -9.25
N ARG A 49 -5.62 4.47 -9.27
CA ARG A 49 -5.17 5.45 -8.27
C ARG A 49 -6.35 6.30 -7.84
N HIS A 50 -6.58 6.35 -6.53
CA HIS A 50 -7.53 7.23 -5.88
C HIS A 50 -6.79 8.27 -5.05
N VAL A 51 -7.19 9.53 -5.20
CA VAL A 51 -6.72 10.64 -4.37
C VAL A 51 -7.94 11.20 -3.65
N LEU A 52 -8.03 10.94 -2.35
CA LEU A 52 -9.15 11.37 -1.52
C LEU A 52 -8.75 12.58 -0.65
N PRO A 53 -9.67 13.51 -0.35
CA PRO A 53 -9.39 14.62 0.53
C PRO A 53 -9.12 14.14 1.97
N PRO A 54 -8.47 14.95 2.83
CA PRO A 54 -8.04 14.52 4.16
C PRO A 54 -9.20 14.33 5.15
N ASP A 55 -10.40 14.80 4.81
CA ASP A 55 -11.65 14.64 5.56
C ASP A 55 -12.56 13.54 4.96
N ALA A 56 -12.05 12.74 4.01
CA ALA A 56 -12.77 11.60 3.46
C ALA A 56 -13.27 10.66 4.57
N SER A 57 -14.51 10.22 4.42
CA SER A 57 -15.15 9.30 5.34
C SER A 57 -14.50 7.91 5.32
N ALA A 58 -14.71 7.13 6.38
CA ALA A 58 -14.27 5.74 6.41
C ALA A 58 -14.81 4.95 5.21
N GLU A 59 -16.07 5.18 4.84
CA GLU A 59 -16.70 4.48 3.71
C GLU A 59 -16.05 4.81 2.37
N GLU A 60 -15.72 6.07 2.10
CA GLU A 60 -15.00 6.47 0.88
C GLU A 60 -13.59 5.87 0.82
N ILE A 61 -12.86 5.88 1.95
CA ILE A 61 -11.52 5.29 2.05
C ILE A 61 -11.59 3.79 1.79
N GLY A 62 -12.51 3.08 2.45
CA GLY A 62 -12.63 1.64 2.28
C GLY A 62 -13.12 1.23 0.90
N ALA A 63 -14.00 2.00 0.26
CA ALA A 63 -14.41 1.76 -1.12
C ALA A 63 -13.23 1.88 -2.09
N ALA A 64 -12.40 2.92 -1.94
CA ALA A 64 -11.19 3.09 -2.74
C ALA A 64 -10.15 1.98 -2.48
N ILE A 65 -10.02 1.50 -1.24
CA ILE A 65 -9.15 0.35 -0.91
C ILE A 65 -9.65 -0.92 -1.60
N LEU A 66 -10.95 -1.22 -1.51
CA LEU A 66 -11.54 -2.41 -2.13
C LEU A 66 -11.40 -2.37 -3.66
N ASP A 67 -11.65 -1.21 -4.27
CA ASP A 67 -11.46 -1.02 -5.71
C ASP A 67 -9.98 -1.22 -6.12
N ALA A 68 -9.05 -0.66 -5.35
CA ALA A 68 -7.62 -0.85 -5.60
C ALA A 68 -7.17 -2.32 -5.42
N LEU A 69 -7.74 -3.05 -4.47
CA LEU A 69 -7.47 -4.48 -4.33
C LEU A 69 -8.04 -5.29 -5.51
N ALA A 70 -9.24 -4.94 -5.98
CA ALA A 70 -9.87 -5.59 -7.14
C ALA A 70 -9.08 -5.39 -8.44
N HIS A 71 -8.37 -4.27 -8.56
CA HIS A 71 -7.49 -3.95 -9.69
C HIS A 71 -6.02 -4.32 -9.45
N SER A 72 -5.70 -4.98 -8.34
CA SER A 72 -4.35 -5.51 -8.13
C SER A 72 -4.16 -6.75 -9.00
N ARG A 73 -2.95 -6.92 -9.54
CA ARG A 73 -2.62 -8.07 -10.40
C ARG A 73 -1.50 -8.90 -9.78
N PHE A 74 -1.67 -10.22 -9.75
CA PHE A 74 -0.58 -11.14 -9.42
C PHE A 74 0.08 -11.63 -10.72
N ILE A 75 1.38 -11.34 -10.88
CA ILE A 75 2.11 -11.58 -12.13
C ILE A 75 3.29 -12.52 -11.84
N PRO A 76 3.14 -13.85 -11.95
CA PRO A 76 4.22 -14.79 -11.70
C PRO A 76 5.30 -14.74 -12.80
N PRO A 77 6.49 -15.34 -12.58
CA PRO A 77 7.60 -15.35 -13.55
C PRO A 77 7.26 -15.94 -14.91
N SER A 78 6.24 -16.80 -14.97
CA SER A 78 5.73 -17.39 -16.21
C SER A 78 4.88 -16.42 -17.04
N HIS A 79 4.47 -15.28 -16.49
CA HIS A 79 3.61 -14.31 -17.17
C HIS A 79 4.41 -13.45 -18.17
N PRO A 80 3.90 -13.19 -19.39
CA PRO A 80 4.63 -12.43 -20.42
C PRO A 80 5.08 -11.03 -20.00
N GLU A 81 4.32 -10.37 -19.13
CA GLU A 81 4.66 -9.03 -18.61
C GLU A 81 5.72 -9.02 -17.51
N PHE A 82 6.12 -10.19 -16.97
CA PHE A 82 6.94 -10.27 -15.77
C PHE A 82 8.24 -9.46 -15.87
N ASP A 83 9.04 -9.69 -16.92
CA ASP A 83 10.32 -9.03 -17.08
C ASP A 83 10.19 -7.52 -17.24
N ALA A 84 9.18 -7.07 -18.00
CA ALA A 84 8.91 -5.65 -18.21
C ALA A 84 8.52 -4.94 -16.91
N LEU A 85 7.82 -5.63 -16.00
CA LEU A 85 7.31 -5.06 -14.75
C LEU A 85 8.32 -5.17 -13.59
N PHE A 86 9.05 -6.28 -13.47
CA PHE A 86 9.88 -6.56 -12.29
C PHE A 86 11.38 -6.50 -12.54
N THR A 87 11.85 -6.76 -13.77
CA THR A 87 13.28 -6.87 -14.08
C THR A 87 13.82 -5.64 -14.82
N GLN A 88 13.05 -5.09 -15.76
CA GLN A 88 13.51 -4.08 -16.71
C GLN A 88 13.19 -2.64 -16.30
N ARG A 89 12.47 -2.44 -15.18
CA ARG A 89 12.09 -1.10 -14.72
C ARG A 89 13.24 -0.32 -14.12
N LYS A 90 13.40 0.91 -14.58
CA LYS A 90 14.29 1.90 -13.96
C LYS A 90 13.64 2.50 -12.71
N ALA A 91 13.84 1.83 -11.57
CA ALA A 91 13.21 2.21 -10.30
C ALA A 91 13.46 3.68 -9.89
N ALA A 92 14.66 4.21 -10.13
CA ALA A 92 15.01 5.58 -9.74
C ALA A 92 14.21 6.66 -10.48
N GLU A 93 14.06 6.53 -11.80
CA GLU A 93 13.32 7.49 -12.65
C GLU A 93 11.83 7.53 -12.27
N LEU A 94 11.27 6.36 -11.94
CA LEU A 94 9.87 6.25 -11.50
C LEU A 94 9.64 6.92 -10.14
N VAL A 95 10.60 6.82 -9.22
CA VAL A 95 10.48 7.42 -7.87
C VAL A 95 10.48 8.95 -7.94
N ASP A 96 11.35 9.56 -8.72
CA ASP A 96 11.42 11.03 -8.79
C ASP A 96 10.21 11.65 -9.49
N ALA A 97 9.73 11.04 -10.58
CA ALA A 97 8.50 11.47 -11.24
C ALA A 97 7.29 11.33 -10.32
N TYR A 98 7.23 10.23 -9.55
CA TYR A 98 6.17 9.98 -8.58
C TYR A 98 6.17 11.03 -7.45
N ASP A 99 7.32 11.31 -6.84
CA ASP A 99 7.44 12.33 -5.79
C ASP A 99 7.06 13.73 -6.30
N ALA A 100 7.44 14.08 -7.53
CA ALA A 100 7.09 15.37 -8.13
C ALA A 100 5.56 15.52 -8.28
N GLU A 101 4.88 14.46 -8.71
CA GLU A 101 3.41 14.45 -8.81
C GLU A 101 2.74 14.56 -7.44
N LEU A 102 3.22 13.81 -6.44
CA LEU A 102 2.68 13.91 -5.08
C LEU A 102 2.89 15.29 -4.46
N MET A 103 4.04 15.92 -4.74
CA MET A 103 4.30 17.30 -4.33
C MET A 103 3.34 18.29 -4.99
N ARG A 104 3.03 18.10 -6.28
CA ARG A 104 2.04 18.90 -7.01
C ARG A 104 0.64 18.73 -6.40
N LEU A 105 0.21 17.50 -6.12
CA LEU A 105 -1.06 17.20 -5.47
C LEU A 105 -1.15 17.82 -4.06
N ALA A 106 -0.05 17.80 -3.29
CA ALA A 106 0.00 18.40 -1.96
C ALA A 106 0.11 19.94 -1.98
N GLY A 107 0.42 20.55 -3.13
CA GLY A 107 0.73 21.98 -3.23
C GLY A 107 2.02 22.38 -2.50
N VAL A 108 3.01 21.48 -2.40
CA VAL A 108 4.27 21.72 -1.66
C VAL A 108 5.49 21.69 -2.58
N LYS A 109 6.55 22.40 -2.18
CA LYS A 109 7.78 22.54 -2.99
C LYS A 109 8.91 21.57 -2.63
N THR A 110 8.78 20.82 -1.52
CA THR A 110 9.85 19.93 -1.06
C THR A 110 9.32 18.58 -0.63
N LYS A 111 10.11 17.52 -0.86
CA LYS A 111 9.82 16.17 -0.35
C LYS A 111 9.72 16.18 1.19
N ALA A 112 10.51 17.01 1.87
CA ALA A 112 10.43 17.18 3.32
C ALA A 112 9.05 17.69 3.78
N SER A 113 8.43 18.61 3.04
CA SER A 113 7.07 19.08 3.31
C SER A 113 6.02 18.03 2.96
N LEU A 114 6.16 17.33 1.83
CA LEU A 114 5.23 16.27 1.40
C LEU A 114 5.12 15.17 2.46
N TYR A 115 6.27 14.65 2.90
CA TYR A 115 6.33 13.48 3.77
C TYR A 115 6.26 13.80 5.27
N ARG A 116 6.16 15.09 5.65
CA ARG A 116 6.02 15.48 7.05
C ARG A 116 4.65 15.04 7.58
N GLY A 117 4.66 14.18 8.60
CA GLY A 117 3.44 13.63 9.19
C GLY A 117 2.73 12.59 8.31
N ALA A 118 3.31 12.23 7.17
CA ALA A 118 2.76 11.18 6.32
C ALA A 118 2.96 9.79 6.97
N LYS A 119 2.02 8.89 6.73
CA LYS A 119 2.03 7.51 7.20
C LYS A 119 1.89 6.56 6.03
N GLY A 120 2.66 5.48 6.06
CA GLY A 120 2.59 4.43 5.05
C GLY A 120 1.61 3.36 5.49
N VAL A 121 0.81 2.87 4.55
CA VAL A 121 -0.10 1.75 4.81
C VAL A 121 -0.06 0.76 3.66
N SER A 122 0.22 -0.51 3.97
CA SER A 122 0.03 -1.64 3.06
C SER A 122 -1.30 -2.29 3.37
N VAL A 123 -2.04 -2.63 2.32
CA VAL A 123 -3.22 -3.47 2.40
C VAL A 123 -2.97 -4.71 1.55
N THR A 124 -3.16 -5.88 2.12
CA THR A 124 -3.02 -7.16 1.42
C THR A 124 -4.32 -7.95 1.56
N HIS A 125 -4.87 -8.38 0.44
CA HIS A 125 -5.87 -9.44 0.39
C HIS A 125 -5.16 -10.78 0.21
N HIS A 126 -5.32 -11.66 1.21
CA HIS A 126 -4.80 -13.02 1.22
C HIS A 126 -5.87 -13.96 0.69
N ALA A 127 -5.79 -14.29 -0.60
CA ALA A 127 -6.85 -14.99 -1.33
C ALA A 127 -7.21 -16.35 -0.71
N ASP A 128 -6.21 -17.11 -0.25
CA ASP A 128 -6.41 -18.45 0.33
C ASP A 128 -7.11 -18.43 1.71
N TRP A 129 -7.07 -17.30 2.43
CA TRP A 129 -7.67 -17.15 3.77
C TRP A 129 -8.95 -16.31 3.75
N GLY A 130 -9.23 -15.61 2.66
CA GLY A 130 -10.40 -14.73 2.58
C GLY A 130 -10.31 -13.54 3.55
N GLU A 131 -9.11 -13.02 3.77
CA GLU A 131 -8.84 -11.94 4.72
C GLU A 131 -8.11 -10.76 4.07
N ILE A 132 -8.39 -9.57 4.58
CA ILE A 132 -7.69 -8.33 4.26
C ILE A 132 -6.91 -7.90 5.50
N THR A 133 -5.58 -7.89 5.39
CA THR A 133 -4.69 -7.35 6.43
C THR A 133 -4.27 -5.93 6.08
N ILE A 134 -4.32 -5.03 7.06
CA ILE A 134 -3.94 -3.63 6.95
C ILE A 134 -2.80 -3.36 7.92
N PHE A 135 -1.65 -2.97 7.37
CA PHE A 135 -0.45 -2.65 8.14
C PHE A 135 -0.11 -1.17 7.97
N ALA A 136 -0.14 -0.43 9.07
CA ALA A 136 0.26 0.97 9.13
C ALA A 136 1.59 1.13 9.86
N TRP A 137 2.44 2.02 9.35
CA TRP A 137 3.72 2.35 9.96
C TRP A 137 4.05 3.84 9.81
N ALA A 138 4.85 4.33 10.75
CA ALA A 138 5.34 5.70 10.73
C ALA A 138 6.48 5.86 9.72
N ARG A 139 6.65 7.06 9.17
CA ARG A 139 7.80 7.35 8.30
C ARG A 139 9.09 7.40 9.09
N ARG A 140 10.10 6.62 8.69
CA ARG A 140 11.47 6.82 9.21
C ARG A 140 12.00 8.22 8.88
N LYS A 141 12.63 8.85 9.86
CA LYS A 141 13.29 10.14 9.70
C LYS A 141 14.35 10.05 8.60
N GLY A 142 14.38 11.03 7.70
CA GLY A 142 15.36 11.09 6.59
C GLY A 142 15.09 10.21 5.36
N ARG A 143 14.01 9.41 5.30
CA ARG A 143 13.69 8.56 4.13
C ARG A 143 12.40 8.95 3.42
N TYR A 144 12.46 9.21 2.12
CA TYR A 144 11.29 9.50 1.26
C TYR A 144 10.63 8.23 0.69
N PHE A 145 10.92 7.07 1.26
CA PHE A 145 10.34 5.79 0.89
C PHE A 145 9.97 4.99 2.13
N TRP A 146 9.01 4.09 1.97
CA TRP A 146 8.51 3.21 3.02
C TRP A 146 9.30 1.90 3.00
N SER A 147 9.92 1.51 4.11
CA SER A 147 10.61 0.21 4.23
C SER A 147 10.05 -0.59 5.40
N GLN A 148 9.71 -1.86 5.15
CA GLN A 148 9.10 -2.80 6.12
C GLN A 148 9.98 -3.16 7.32
N THR A 149 11.18 -2.60 7.46
CA THR A 149 12.06 -2.95 8.58
C THR A 149 11.68 -2.18 9.85
N THR A 150 10.89 -2.88 10.68
CA THR A 150 10.78 -2.83 12.17
C THR A 150 9.95 -1.77 12.89
N ASP A 151 9.13 -0.96 12.22
CA ASP A 151 8.23 -0.01 12.92
C ASP A 151 6.74 -0.18 12.52
N ILE A 152 6.27 -1.43 12.34
CA ILE A 152 4.83 -1.71 12.25
C ILE A 152 4.23 -1.36 13.61
N SER A 153 3.34 -0.39 13.62
CA SER A 153 2.74 0.14 14.84
C SER A 153 1.21 0.03 14.83
N GLY A 154 0.59 -0.15 13.66
CA GLY A 154 -0.81 -0.51 13.52
C GLY A 154 -1.02 -1.73 12.62
N GLU A 155 -1.84 -2.66 13.09
CA GLU A 155 -2.26 -3.86 12.38
C GLU A 155 -3.74 -4.11 12.64
N GLU A 156 -4.50 -4.35 11.59
CA GLU A 156 -5.90 -4.74 11.63
C GLU A 156 -6.16 -5.80 10.55
N THR A 157 -7.08 -6.72 10.82
CA THR A 157 -7.52 -7.74 9.88
C THR A 157 -9.04 -7.73 9.81
N VAL A 158 -9.59 -7.79 8.59
CA VAL A 158 -11.03 -7.89 8.33
C VAL A 158 -11.29 -8.98 7.28
N PRO A 159 -12.47 -9.63 7.28
CA PRO A 159 -12.80 -10.61 6.24
C PRO A 159 -12.92 -9.94 4.86
N PHE A 160 -12.65 -10.67 3.78
CA PHE A 160 -12.74 -10.18 2.39
C PHE A 160 -14.16 -9.79 1.96
N GLY A 161 -15.18 -10.21 2.71
CA GLY A 161 -16.58 -9.78 2.54
C GLY A 161 -16.99 -8.55 3.38
N ALA A 162 -16.07 -7.92 4.10
CA ALA A 162 -16.37 -6.73 4.88
C ALA A 162 -16.85 -5.57 3.98
N SER A 163 -17.78 -4.78 4.48
CA SER A 163 -18.27 -3.59 3.80
C SER A 163 -17.18 -2.53 3.66
N ALA A 164 -17.35 -1.61 2.70
CA ALA A 164 -16.45 -0.46 2.53
C ALA A 164 -16.25 0.32 3.84
N ARG A 165 -17.32 0.55 4.61
CA ARG A 165 -17.21 1.20 5.92
C ARG A 165 -16.33 0.43 6.90
N GLU A 166 -16.53 -0.88 7.05
CA GLU A 166 -15.73 -1.70 7.98
C GLU A 166 -14.25 -1.73 7.61
N VAL A 167 -13.93 -1.84 6.31
CA VAL A 167 -12.55 -1.77 5.80
C VAL A 167 -11.95 -0.40 6.12
N GLY A 168 -12.69 0.68 5.89
CA GLY A 168 -12.23 2.03 6.19
C GLY A 168 -12.03 2.31 7.67
N GLU A 169 -12.92 1.81 8.53
CA GLU A 169 -12.77 1.94 9.98
C GLU A 169 -11.56 1.16 10.49
N ALA A 170 -11.33 -0.06 9.98
CA ALA A 170 -10.13 -0.83 10.25
C ALA A 170 -8.88 -0.06 9.79
N TYR A 171 -8.90 0.50 8.58
CA TYR A 171 -7.83 1.34 8.09
C TYR A 171 -7.50 2.51 9.04
N LEU A 172 -8.52 3.25 9.49
CA LEU A 172 -8.33 4.39 10.39
C LEU A 172 -7.80 3.95 11.77
N ARG A 173 -8.24 2.81 12.30
CA ARG A 173 -7.70 2.24 13.55
C ARG A 173 -6.23 1.85 13.40
N ALA A 174 -5.85 1.17 12.31
CA ALA A 174 -4.46 0.85 12.02
C ALA A 174 -3.63 2.15 11.92
N LEU A 175 -4.11 3.14 11.16
CA LEU A 175 -3.45 4.42 10.97
C LEU A 175 -3.24 5.19 12.27
N ALA A 176 -4.22 5.16 13.19
CA ALA A 176 -4.13 5.80 14.50
C ALA A 176 -3.02 5.16 15.37
N LYS A 177 -2.91 3.83 15.34
CA LYS A 177 -1.84 3.07 16.02
C LYS A 177 -0.47 3.22 15.35
N GLY A 178 -0.45 3.56 14.05
CA GLY A 178 0.69 3.75 13.15
C GLY A 178 1.82 4.71 13.57
N GLY A 179 1.84 5.23 14.80
CA GLY A 179 2.94 6.00 15.40
C GLY A 179 3.17 7.39 14.82
N SER A 180 3.81 8.25 15.62
CA SER A 180 4.42 9.52 15.20
C SER A 180 5.91 9.39 15.47
N VAL A 181 6.76 9.52 14.45
CA VAL A 181 8.21 9.58 14.70
C VAL A 181 8.50 10.94 15.32
N SER A 182 8.87 10.93 16.60
CA SER A 182 9.38 12.06 17.36
C SER A 182 10.73 12.57 16.83
#